data_AF-C9ZD12-F1
#
_entry.id   AF-C9ZD12-F1
#
_cell.length_a   1.000
_cell.length_b   1.000
_cell.length_c   1.000
_cell.angle_alpha   90.00
_cell.angle_beta   90.00
_cell.angle_gamma   90.00
#
_symmetry.space_group_name_H-M   'P 1'
#
loop_
_entity.id
_entity.type
_entity.pdbx_description
1 polymer ?
#
loop_
_entity_poly.entity_id
_entity_poly.type
_entity_poly.pdbx_seq_one_letter_code
_entity_poly.pdbx_strand_id
1 'polypeptide(L)'
;MPEPSAPLASHGRTGRPPVTSRTQILSAARRLIDRDGWEKLTIRRLAAELGIGATTLYHHIQNKEDLLVLLLNHYIDQLERPDLPSDPPERIVTAATAMHDALAGWPWAAEILTVDGFVGLLDESALWMVEAILSGAGDRGCSPEQAVEVFRSIWYYTVGEILVRAHSDGRQDGDERTLARQTPFSSLDASQVPCLAAVGGRWAALAARDTYRRGLRAFVDGLLAQASVPCPTRRSANPR
;
A
#
# COMPACT_ATOMS: atom_id res chain seq x y z
N MET A 1 16.48 61.99 -45.82
CA MET A 1 16.33 60.59 -45.39
C MET A 1 16.20 60.59 -43.87
N PRO A 2 15.01 60.46 -43.28
CA PRO A 2 14.85 60.35 -41.83
C PRO A 2 15.01 58.89 -41.37
N GLU A 3 15.66 58.69 -40.23
CA GLU A 3 15.87 57.40 -39.58
C GLU A 3 14.56 56.75 -39.09
N PRO A 4 14.42 55.41 -39.16
CA PRO A 4 13.31 54.71 -38.54
C PRO A 4 13.56 54.44 -37.05
N SER A 5 12.61 54.89 -36.24
CA SER A 5 12.49 54.69 -34.79
C SER A 5 12.55 53.22 -34.36
N ALA A 6 13.36 52.94 -33.34
CA ALA A 6 13.40 51.66 -32.66
C ALA A 6 12.14 51.43 -31.79
N PRO A 7 11.54 50.23 -31.78
CA PRO A 7 10.50 49.88 -30.83
C PRO A 7 11.11 49.47 -29.48
N LEU A 8 10.65 50.11 -28.40
CA LEU A 8 10.90 49.70 -27.01
C LEU A 8 10.17 48.38 -26.74
N ALA A 9 10.92 47.27 -26.74
CA ALA A 9 10.41 45.97 -26.31
C ALA A 9 10.15 46.00 -24.79
N SER A 10 8.89 45.76 -24.44
CA SER A 10 8.39 45.63 -23.08
C SER A 10 9.06 44.45 -22.37
N HIS A 11 9.71 44.73 -21.25
CA HIS A 11 10.22 43.71 -20.36
C HIS A 11 9.02 42.98 -19.73
N GLY A 12 8.72 41.79 -20.25
CA GLY A 12 7.79 40.86 -19.62
C GLY A 12 8.24 40.63 -18.18
N ARG A 13 7.38 41.02 -17.23
CA ARG A 13 7.54 40.71 -15.81
C ARG A 13 7.72 39.20 -15.68
N THR A 14 8.92 38.77 -15.32
CA THR A 14 9.20 37.42 -14.83
C THR A 14 8.40 37.19 -13.55
N GLY A 15 7.19 36.68 -13.71
CA GLY A 15 6.33 36.29 -12.60
C GLY A 15 7.02 35.18 -11.80
N ARG A 16 7.08 35.36 -10.47
CA ARG A 16 7.35 34.28 -9.52
C ARG A 16 6.51 33.06 -9.94
N PRO A 17 7.10 31.86 -10.07
CA PRO A 17 6.34 30.68 -10.47
C PRO A 17 5.13 30.51 -9.55
N PRO A 18 3.94 30.15 -10.08
CA PRO A 18 2.73 30.03 -9.28
C PRO A 18 3.00 29.08 -8.11
N VAL A 19 2.65 29.52 -6.90
CA VAL A 19 2.97 28.91 -5.60
C VAL A 19 2.20 27.60 -5.34
N THR A 20 1.84 26.86 -6.38
CA THR A 20 0.98 25.68 -6.30
C THR A 20 1.39 24.62 -7.30
N SER A 21 2.68 24.23 -7.31
CA SER A 21 3.03 22.97 -7.97
C SER A 21 2.43 21.79 -7.19
N ARG A 22 2.00 20.74 -7.90
CA ARG A 22 1.46 19.51 -7.28
C ARG A 22 2.42 18.97 -6.20
N THR A 23 3.73 19.03 -6.46
CA THR A 23 4.79 18.64 -5.51
C THR A 23 4.76 19.46 -4.22
N GLN A 24 4.52 20.78 -4.27
CA GLN A 24 4.42 21.62 -3.07
C GLN A 24 3.20 21.25 -2.23
N ILE A 25 2.07 20.98 -2.87
CA ILE A 25 0.84 20.55 -2.21
C ILE A 25 1.06 19.21 -1.48
N LEU A 26 1.64 18.23 -2.17
CA LEU A 26 1.93 16.91 -1.59
C LEU A 26 2.96 16.99 -0.46
N SER A 27 4.03 17.79 -0.63
CA SER A 27 5.01 18.01 0.43
C SER A 27 4.39 18.65 1.69
N ALA A 28 3.48 19.63 1.53
CA ALA A 28 2.78 20.23 2.65
C ALA A 28 1.82 19.24 3.33
N ALA A 29 1.07 18.46 2.55
CA ALA A 29 0.17 17.46 3.10
C ALA A 29 0.94 16.37 3.86
N ARG A 30 2.09 15.92 3.36
CA ARG A 30 2.99 14.99 4.05
C ARG A 30 3.43 15.55 5.41
N ARG A 31 3.90 16.80 5.47
CA ARG A 31 4.28 17.45 6.74
C ARG A 31 3.12 17.52 7.74
N LEU A 32 1.90 17.78 7.28
CA LEU A 32 0.71 17.79 8.14
C LEU A 32 0.41 16.40 8.71
N ILE A 33 0.53 15.36 7.89
CA ILE A 33 0.33 13.97 8.31
C ILE A 33 1.38 13.56 9.34
N ASP A 34 2.67 13.82 9.06
CA ASP A 34 3.77 13.47 9.97
C ASP A 34 3.65 14.17 11.33
N ARG A 35 3.12 15.40 11.35
CA ARG A 35 2.97 16.20 12.59
C ARG A 35 1.71 15.86 13.38
N ASP A 36 0.58 15.74 12.70
CA ASP A 36 -0.74 15.79 13.35
C ASP A 36 -1.53 14.47 13.25
N GLY A 37 -1.09 13.53 12.42
CA GLY A 37 -1.85 12.35 11.99
C GLY A 37 -2.69 12.64 10.74
N TRP A 38 -2.89 11.60 9.91
CA TRP A 38 -3.64 11.70 8.65
C TRP A 38 -5.14 11.95 8.86
N GLU A 39 -5.69 11.57 10.01
CA GLU A 39 -7.08 11.78 10.39
C GLU A 39 -7.41 13.27 10.44
N LYS A 40 -6.46 14.08 10.93
CA LYS A 40 -6.62 15.52 11.07
C LYS A 40 -6.33 16.30 9.77
N LEU A 41 -5.91 15.63 8.69
CA LEU A 41 -5.73 16.26 7.39
C LEU A 41 -7.09 16.66 6.80
N THR A 42 -7.21 17.93 6.42
CA THR A 42 -8.38 18.47 5.70
C THR A 42 -7.92 19.44 4.62
N ILE A 43 -8.70 19.58 3.55
CA ILE A 43 -8.41 20.53 2.45
C ILE A 43 -8.26 21.96 2.99
N ARG A 44 -9.08 22.37 3.96
CA ARG A 44 -9.00 23.70 4.57
C ARG A 44 -7.70 23.90 5.35
N ARG A 45 -7.26 22.91 6.14
CA ARG A 45 -5.98 22.99 6.88
C ARG A 45 -4.80 23.01 5.92
N LEU A 46 -4.84 22.21 4.85
CA LEU A 46 -3.81 22.21 3.82
C LEU A 46 -3.74 23.54 3.07
N ALA A 47 -4.88 24.12 2.70
CA ALA A 47 -4.92 25.44 2.08
C ALA A 47 -4.34 26.53 2.99
N ALA A 48 -4.66 26.48 4.29
CA ALA A 48 -4.10 27.39 5.29
C ALA A 48 -2.57 27.22 5.45
N GLU A 49 -2.08 25.98 5.51
CA GLU A 49 -0.64 25.66 5.56
C GLU A 49 0.11 26.19 4.32
N LEU A 50 -0.53 26.14 3.14
CA LEU A 50 0.03 26.63 1.89
C LEU A 50 -0.15 28.15 1.68
N GLY A 51 -0.92 28.83 2.53
CA GLY A 51 -1.25 30.25 2.38
C GLY A 51 -2.12 30.56 1.16
N ILE A 52 -2.92 29.61 0.69
CA ILE A 52 -3.81 29.75 -0.47
C ILE A 52 -5.28 29.61 -0.09
N GLY A 53 -6.18 30.05 -0.98
CA GLY A 53 -7.62 29.81 -0.81
C GLY A 53 -7.98 28.35 -1.03
N ALA A 54 -8.97 27.84 -0.29
CA ALA A 54 -9.46 26.46 -0.47
C ALA A 54 -9.96 26.20 -1.91
N THR A 55 -10.59 27.20 -2.55
CA THR A 55 -11.02 27.12 -3.95
C THR A 55 -9.85 26.86 -4.90
N THR A 56 -8.69 27.46 -4.66
CA THR A 56 -7.46 27.21 -5.45
C THR A 56 -7.02 25.76 -5.31
N LEU A 57 -7.10 25.21 -4.10
CA LEU A 57 -6.71 23.82 -3.84
C LEU A 57 -7.69 22.81 -4.46
N TYR A 58 -8.98 23.13 -4.50
CA TYR A 58 -10.00 22.30 -5.16
C TYR A 58 -9.80 22.16 -6.68
N HIS A 59 -9.09 23.10 -7.33
CA HIS A 59 -8.69 22.94 -8.73
C HIS A 59 -7.62 21.85 -8.93
N HIS A 60 -6.91 21.46 -7.87
CA HIS A 60 -5.88 20.43 -7.92
C HIS A 60 -6.34 19.08 -7.35
N ILE A 61 -7.32 19.07 -6.44
CA ILE A 61 -7.74 17.91 -5.65
C ILE A 61 -9.25 17.96 -5.42
N GLN A 62 -9.99 16.86 -5.64
CA GLN A 62 -11.44 16.88 -5.45
C GLN A 62 -11.83 16.67 -3.97
N ASN A 63 -11.18 15.73 -3.28
CA ASN A 63 -11.50 15.38 -1.90
C ASN A 63 -10.26 14.91 -1.10
N LYS A 64 -10.45 14.50 0.17
CA LYS A 64 -9.35 14.08 1.06
C LYS A 64 -8.75 12.76 0.57
N GLU A 65 -9.59 11.84 0.12
CA GLU A 65 -9.23 10.51 -0.35
C GLU A 65 -8.33 10.59 -1.58
N ASP A 66 -8.69 11.43 -2.57
CA ASP A 66 -7.89 11.71 -3.76
C ASP A 66 -6.52 12.26 -3.37
N LEU A 67 -6.44 13.22 -2.44
CA LEU A 67 -5.17 13.74 -1.96
C LEU A 67 -4.29 12.65 -1.36
N LEU A 68 -4.88 11.73 -0.61
CA LEU A 68 -4.17 10.63 0.03
C LEU A 68 -3.68 9.60 -0.99
N VAL A 69 -4.47 9.30 -2.03
CA VAL A 69 -4.02 8.49 -3.19
C VAL A 69 -2.87 9.18 -3.92
N LEU A 70 -2.98 10.49 -4.17
CA LEU A 70 -1.91 11.26 -4.81
C LEU A 70 -0.62 11.28 -4.01
N LEU A 71 -0.73 11.34 -2.67
CA LEU A 71 0.42 11.24 -1.78
C LEU A 71 1.07 9.87 -1.84
N LEU A 72 0.26 8.81 -1.87
CA LEU A 72 0.76 7.45 -1.96
C LEU A 72 1.49 7.22 -3.29
N ASN A 73 0.89 7.59 -4.42
CA ASN A 73 1.54 7.45 -5.73
C ASN A 73 2.85 8.25 -5.78
N HIS A 74 2.86 9.49 -5.28
CA HIS A 74 4.08 10.29 -5.21
C HIS A 74 5.16 9.69 -4.31
N TYR A 75 4.79 8.94 -3.28
CA TYR A 75 5.73 8.20 -2.45
C TYR A 75 6.28 6.98 -3.20
N ILE A 76 5.40 6.20 -3.86
CA ILE A 76 5.81 5.03 -4.64
C ILE A 76 6.75 5.42 -5.79
N ASP A 77 6.51 6.56 -6.45
CA ASP A 77 7.38 7.11 -7.50
C ASP A 77 8.84 7.32 -7.05
N GLN A 78 9.05 7.52 -5.75
CA GLN A 78 10.38 7.76 -5.18
C GLN A 78 11.06 6.49 -4.68
N LEU A 79 10.36 5.36 -4.67
CA LEU A 79 10.93 4.09 -4.25
C LEU A 79 11.89 3.57 -5.32
N GLU A 80 13.05 3.11 -4.88
CA GLU A 80 13.97 2.39 -5.74
C GLU A 80 13.36 1.03 -6.10
N ARG A 81 13.24 0.76 -7.40
CA ARG A 81 12.79 -0.53 -7.89
C ARG A 81 13.90 -1.56 -7.65
N PRO A 82 13.65 -2.63 -6.88
CA PRO A 82 14.65 -3.68 -6.70
C PRO A 82 14.86 -4.46 -8.00
N ASP A 83 16.04 -5.04 -8.13
CA ASP A 83 16.30 -6.03 -9.17
C ASP A 83 15.38 -7.24 -8.97
N LEU A 84 14.69 -7.62 -10.02
CA LEU A 84 13.74 -8.73 -10.00
C LEU A 84 14.45 -10.06 -10.32
N PRO A 85 14.36 -11.07 -9.43
CA PRO A 85 14.89 -12.40 -9.72
C PRO A 85 14.27 -13.03 -10.97
N SER A 86 15.02 -13.91 -11.64
CA SER A 86 14.51 -14.70 -12.76
C SER A 86 13.64 -15.87 -12.32
N ASP A 87 13.86 -16.40 -11.11
CA ASP A 87 13.01 -17.43 -10.50
C ASP A 87 11.60 -16.88 -10.25
N PRO A 88 10.53 -17.43 -10.86
CA PRO A 88 9.21 -16.81 -10.79
C PRO A 88 8.63 -16.66 -9.37
N PRO A 89 8.70 -17.67 -8.47
CA PRO A 89 8.27 -17.50 -7.09
C PRO A 89 9.05 -16.42 -6.32
N GLU A 90 10.38 -16.38 -6.44
CA GLU A 90 11.16 -15.31 -5.79
C GLU A 90 10.86 -13.93 -6.38
N ARG A 91 10.55 -13.85 -7.69
CA ARG A 91 10.10 -12.61 -8.33
C ARG A 91 8.78 -12.10 -7.73
N ILE A 92 7.80 -12.98 -7.58
CA ILE A 92 6.52 -12.67 -6.92
C ILE A 92 6.75 -12.19 -5.49
N VAL A 93 7.56 -12.93 -4.71
CA VAL A 93 7.86 -12.58 -3.32
C VAL A 93 8.57 -11.23 -3.23
N THR A 94 9.52 -10.94 -4.12
CA THR A 94 10.25 -9.67 -4.15
C THR A 94 9.32 -8.49 -4.45
N ALA A 95 8.46 -8.63 -5.46
CA ALA A 95 7.49 -7.60 -5.83
C ALA A 95 6.45 -7.35 -4.73
N ALA A 96 5.91 -8.42 -4.14
CA ALA A 96 4.97 -8.31 -3.03
C ALA A 96 5.60 -7.75 -1.75
N THR A 97 6.89 -8.05 -1.50
CA THR A 97 7.65 -7.43 -0.40
C THR A 97 7.84 -5.94 -0.63
N ALA A 98 8.17 -5.50 -1.85
CA ALA A 98 8.26 -4.08 -2.18
C ALA A 98 6.92 -3.36 -1.97
N MET A 99 5.80 -3.99 -2.37
CA MET A 99 4.46 -3.47 -2.12
C MET A 99 4.14 -3.37 -0.62
N HIS A 100 4.51 -4.39 0.16
CA HIS A 100 4.37 -4.37 1.61
C HIS A 100 5.17 -3.24 2.24
N ASP A 101 6.46 -3.12 1.92
CA ASP A 101 7.35 -2.14 2.52
C ASP A 101 6.93 -0.70 2.18
N ALA A 102 6.42 -0.48 0.97
CA ALA A 102 5.82 0.78 0.57
C ALA A 102 4.64 1.17 1.48
N LEU A 103 3.76 0.21 1.80
CA LEU A 103 2.55 0.44 2.60
C LEU A 103 2.81 0.41 4.11
N ALA A 104 3.78 -0.34 4.59
CA ALA A 104 4.14 -0.44 6.00
C ALA A 104 4.63 0.91 6.55
N GLY A 105 5.28 1.75 5.72
CA GLY A 105 5.64 3.11 6.10
C GLY A 105 4.44 4.06 6.25
N TRP A 106 3.27 3.67 5.75
CA TRP A 106 2.06 4.49 5.70
C TRP A 106 0.82 3.61 5.97
N PRO A 107 0.63 3.06 7.18
CA PRO A 107 -0.44 2.08 7.41
C PRO A 107 -1.85 2.58 7.08
N TRP A 108 -2.09 3.89 7.19
CA TRP A 108 -3.35 4.50 6.76
C TRP A 108 -3.63 4.36 5.26
N ALA A 109 -2.59 4.24 4.43
CA ALA A 109 -2.75 4.04 2.99
C ALA A 109 -3.36 2.66 2.71
N ALA A 110 -3.10 1.67 3.57
CA ALA A 110 -3.74 0.37 3.49
C ALA A 110 -5.27 0.50 3.70
N GLU A 111 -5.74 1.36 4.62
CA GLU A 111 -7.18 1.61 4.83
C GLU A 111 -7.87 2.27 3.62
N ILE A 112 -7.14 3.05 2.84
CA ILE A 112 -7.68 3.72 1.65
C ILE A 112 -7.72 2.78 0.46
N LEU A 113 -6.69 1.94 0.32
CA LEU A 113 -6.58 0.97 -0.76
C LEU A 113 -7.42 -0.30 -0.54
N THR A 114 -8.09 -0.47 0.61
CA THR A 114 -9.05 -1.56 0.83
C THR A 114 -10.37 -1.38 0.07
N VAL A 115 -10.28 -1.14 -1.23
CA VAL A 115 -11.40 -1.05 -2.16
C VAL A 115 -11.17 -1.98 -3.35
N ASP A 116 -12.26 -2.54 -3.88
CA ASP A 116 -12.16 -3.30 -5.13
C ASP A 116 -11.66 -2.39 -6.25
N GLY A 117 -10.72 -2.89 -7.05
CA GLY A 117 -10.15 -2.13 -8.17
C GLY A 117 -9.11 -1.09 -7.79
N PHE A 118 -8.56 -1.11 -6.57
CA PHE A 118 -7.52 -0.16 -6.13
C PHE A 118 -6.32 -0.06 -7.09
N VAL A 119 -6.01 -1.11 -7.87
CA VAL A 119 -4.97 -1.09 -8.91
C VAL A 119 -5.20 0.05 -9.91
N GLY A 120 -6.46 0.39 -10.21
CA GLY A 120 -6.80 1.52 -11.09
C GLY A 120 -6.58 2.90 -10.47
N LEU A 121 -6.28 2.98 -9.17
CA LEU A 121 -5.91 4.21 -8.47
C LEU A 121 -4.39 4.44 -8.46
N LEU A 122 -3.61 3.44 -8.89
CA LEU A 122 -2.16 3.49 -8.87
C LEU A 122 -1.61 4.08 -10.17
N ASP A 123 -0.53 4.87 -10.04
CA ASP A 123 0.21 5.38 -11.20
C ASP A 123 1.09 4.28 -11.82
N GLU A 124 1.58 4.51 -13.05
CA GLU A 124 2.36 3.53 -13.83
C GLU A 124 3.60 3.00 -13.07
N SER A 125 4.19 3.83 -12.22
CA SER A 125 5.35 3.51 -11.37
C SER A 125 5.08 2.40 -10.36
N ALA A 126 3.82 2.13 -10.01
CA ALA A 126 3.45 1.08 -9.08
C ALA A 126 3.04 -0.21 -9.80
N LEU A 127 2.66 -0.12 -11.09
CA LEU A 127 2.12 -1.25 -11.84
C LEU A 127 3.13 -2.37 -12.08
N TRP A 128 4.44 -2.07 -12.02
CA TRP A 128 5.47 -3.12 -12.15
C TRP A 128 5.37 -4.18 -11.06
N MET A 129 4.92 -3.83 -9.85
CA MET A 129 4.75 -4.81 -8.76
C MET A 129 3.65 -5.81 -9.10
N VAL A 130 2.53 -5.30 -9.62
CA VAL A 130 1.40 -6.12 -10.09
C VAL A 130 1.85 -6.98 -11.27
N GLU A 131 2.52 -6.40 -12.26
CA GLU A 131 3.02 -7.09 -13.45
C GLU A 131 4.02 -8.21 -13.11
N ALA A 132 4.94 -7.96 -12.17
CA ALA A 132 5.91 -8.95 -11.72
C ALA A 132 5.24 -10.16 -11.04
N ILE A 133 4.14 -9.93 -10.32
CA ILE A 133 3.34 -10.98 -9.70
C ILE A 133 2.60 -11.78 -10.77
N LEU A 134 1.90 -11.10 -11.69
CA LEU A 134 1.10 -11.74 -12.74
C LEU A 134 1.97 -12.56 -13.69
N SER A 135 3.05 -11.96 -14.21
CA SER A 135 4.01 -12.65 -15.07
C SER A 135 4.69 -13.82 -14.35
N GLY A 136 5.00 -13.67 -13.06
CA GLY A 136 5.57 -14.76 -12.25
C GLY A 136 4.64 -15.96 -12.13
N ALA A 137 3.34 -15.71 -11.96
CA ALA A 137 2.34 -16.76 -11.95
C ALA A 137 2.17 -17.40 -13.35
N GLY A 138 2.18 -16.58 -14.40
CA GLY A 138 2.12 -17.04 -15.79
C GLY A 138 3.28 -17.96 -16.18
N ASP A 139 4.51 -17.64 -15.77
CA ASP A 139 5.70 -18.48 -15.98
C ASP A 139 5.60 -19.85 -15.27
N ARG A 140 4.67 -20.00 -14.32
CA ARG A 140 4.33 -21.26 -13.63
C ARG A 140 3.09 -21.96 -14.21
N GLY A 141 2.59 -21.50 -15.34
CA GLY A 141 1.48 -22.10 -16.06
C GLY A 141 0.09 -21.66 -15.58
N CYS A 142 0.00 -20.61 -14.78
CA CYS A 142 -1.30 -20.02 -14.43
C CYS A 142 -1.94 -19.35 -15.67
N SER A 143 -3.25 -19.50 -15.83
CA SER A 143 -3.99 -18.63 -16.76
C SER A 143 -3.96 -17.17 -16.27
N PRO A 144 -4.29 -16.19 -17.13
CA PRO A 144 -4.41 -14.79 -16.72
C PRO A 144 -5.38 -14.59 -15.55
N GLU A 145 -6.50 -15.32 -15.53
CA GLU A 145 -7.49 -15.27 -14.46
C GLU A 145 -6.91 -15.81 -13.14
N GLN A 146 -6.22 -16.95 -13.20
CA GLN A 146 -5.54 -17.52 -12.03
C GLN A 146 -4.42 -16.60 -11.51
N ALA A 147 -3.68 -15.93 -12.40
CA ALA A 147 -2.65 -14.97 -12.00
C ALA A 147 -3.26 -13.79 -11.23
N VAL A 148 -4.43 -13.29 -11.65
CA VAL A 148 -5.17 -12.27 -10.91
C VAL A 148 -5.65 -12.78 -9.55
N GLU A 149 -6.11 -14.02 -9.46
CA GLU A 149 -6.48 -14.64 -8.17
C GLU A 149 -5.27 -14.76 -7.22
N VAL A 150 -4.09 -15.11 -7.74
CA VAL A 150 -2.83 -15.12 -6.99
C VAL A 150 -2.52 -13.72 -6.47
N PHE A 151 -2.56 -12.70 -7.33
CA PHE A 151 -2.32 -11.31 -6.94
C PHE A 151 -3.31 -10.85 -5.85
N ARG A 152 -4.61 -11.08 -6.03
CA ARG A 152 -5.65 -10.70 -5.05
C ARG A 152 -5.41 -11.37 -3.69
N SER A 153 -5.03 -12.64 -3.70
CA SER A 153 -4.72 -13.39 -2.49
C SER A 153 -3.53 -12.77 -1.75
N ILE A 154 -2.45 -12.46 -2.48
CA ILE A 154 -1.26 -11.81 -1.94
C ILE A 154 -1.59 -10.42 -1.39
N TRP A 155 -2.42 -9.65 -2.10
CA TRP A 155 -2.89 -8.34 -1.66
C TRP A 155 -3.62 -8.42 -0.31
N TYR A 156 -4.60 -9.33 -0.20
CA TYR A 156 -5.36 -9.50 1.05
C TYR A 156 -4.51 -9.97 2.21
N TYR A 157 -3.57 -10.90 1.96
CA TYR A 157 -2.59 -11.30 2.96
C TYR A 157 -1.77 -10.10 3.45
N THR A 158 -1.25 -9.30 2.51
CA THR A 158 -0.37 -8.16 2.80
C THR A 158 -1.08 -7.06 3.58
N VAL A 159 -2.26 -6.64 3.11
CA VAL A 159 -3.02 -5.59 3.78
C VAL A 159 -3.54 -6.04 5.14
N GLY A 160 -4.01 -7.29 5.26
CA GLY A 160 -4.47 -7.83 6.54
C GLY A 160 -3.34 -7.83 7.58
N GLU A 161 -2.13 -8.18 7.15
CA GLU A 161 -0.94 -8.19 7.99
C GLU A 161 -0.56 -6.78 8.48
N ILE A 162 -0.46 -5.81 7.55
CA ILE A 162 -0.15 -4.41 7.85
C ILE A 162 -1.18 -3.80 8.80
N LEU A 163 -2.47 -4.00 8.54
CA LEU A 163 -3.53 -3.46 9.37
C LEU A 163 -3.50 -4.06 10.78
N VAL A 164 -3.30 -5.38 10.93
CA VAL A 164 -3.21 -6.01 12.26
C VAL A 164 -2.02 -5.48 13.05
N ARG A 165 -0.87 -5.27 12.42
CA ARG A 165 0.32 -4.71 13.07
C ARG A 165 0.10 -3.26 13.50
N ALA A 166 -0.36 -2.41 12.60
CA ALA A 166 -0.59 -1.00 12.89
C ALA A 166 -1.58 -0.80 14.06
N HIS A 167 -2.64 -1.60 14.12
CA HIS A 167 -3.58 -1.59 15.25
C HIS A 167 -2.97 -2.14 16.54
N SER A 168 -2.04 -3.09 16.45
CA SER A 168 -1.36 -3.66 17.62
C SER A 168 -0.37 -2.67 18.22
N ASP A 169 0.41 -1.98 17.39
CA ASP A 169 1.40 -0.97 17.80
C ASP A 169 0.71 0.24 18.44
N GLY A 170 -0.36 0.76 17.82
CA GLY A 170 -1.13 1.86 18.39
C GLY A 170 -1.80 1.54 19.73
N ARG A 171 -2.03 0.25 20.04
CA ARG A 171 -2.53 -0.21 21.35
C ARG A 171 -1.42 -0.36 22.39
N GLN A 172 -0.17 -0.51 21.99
CA GLN A 172 0.97 -0.59 22.92
C GLN A 172 1.37 0.77 23.47
N ASP A 173 1.35 1.83 22.64
CA ASP A 173 1.69 3.20 23.06
C ASP A 173 0.68 3.82 24.05
N GLY A 174 -0.55 3.28 24.12
CA GLY A 174 -1.62 3.82 24.96
C GLY A 174 -1.76 3.20 26.36
N ASP A 175 -1.22 2.01 26.63
CA ASP A 175 -1.53 1.29 27.87
C ASP A 175 -0.57 0.11 28.17
N GLU A 176 0.52 0.35 28.92
CA GLU A 176 1.38 -0.73 29.48
C GLU A 176 0.56 -1.78 30.28
N ARG A 177 -0.62 -1.40 30.80
CA ARG A 177 -1.56 -2.29 31.51
C ARG A 177 -2.32 -3.25 30.59
N THR A 178 -2.38 -3.00 29.29
CA THR A 178 -3.09 -3.87 28.33
C THR A 178 -2.25 -5.08 27.92
N LEU A 179 -0.91 -4.98 27.93
CA LEU A 179 -0.02 -6.14 27.80
C LEU A 179 -0.24 -7.16 28.92
N ALA A 180 -0.57 -6.70 30.13
CA ALA A 180 -0.93 -7.56 31.28
C ALA A 180 -2.33 -8.23 31.15
N ARG A 181 -3.18 -7.80 30.20
CA ARG A 181 -4.45 -8.47 29.84
C ARG A 181 -4.32 -9.45 28.67
N GLN A 182 -3.11 -9.65 28.13
CA GLN A 182 -2.86 -10.76 27.22
C GLN A 182 -3.06 -12.06 27.99
N THR A 183 -4.11 -12.79 27.65
CA THR A 183 -4.54 -14.03 28.28
C THR A 183 -3.33 -14.94 28.51
N PRO A 184 -2.86 -15.14 29.76
CA PRO A 184 -1.70 -15.96 29.98
C PRO A 184 -2.15 -17.40 29.75
N PHE A 185 -1.93 -17.90 28.53
CA PHE A 185 -2.28 -19.27 28.16
C PHE A 185 -1.61 -20.31 29.06
N SER A 186 -0.63 -19.90 29.87
CA SER A 186 -0.02 -20.69 30.94
C SER A 186 -1.00 -21.13 32.03
N SER A 187 -2.17 -20.49 32.21
CA SER A 187 -3.18 -20.91 33.18
C SER A 187 -4.34 -21.72 32.57
N LEU A 188 -4.26 -22.08 31.29
CA LEU A 188 -5.30 -22.86 30.62
C LEU A 188 -5.26 -24.33 31.03
N ASP A 189 -6.44 -24.96 31.10
CA ASP A 189 -6.56 -26.40 31.30
C ASP A 189 -6.09 -27.16 30.04
N ALA A 190 -4.93 -27.80 30.14
CA ALA A 190 -4.33 -28.57 29.06
C ALA A 190 -5.18 -29.76 28.61
N SER A 191 -6.14 -30.23 29.41
CA SER A 191 -7.08 -31.28 28.99
C SER A 191 -8.08 -30.79 27.95
N GLN A 192 -8.39 -29.49 27.93
CA GLN A 192 -9.33 -28.89 27.00
C GLN A 192 -8.64 -28.22 25.81
N VAL A 193 -7.48 -27.60 26.03
CA VAL A 193 -6.76 -26.80 25.02
C VAL A 193 -5.25 -27.11 25.02
N PRO A 194 -4.87 -28.38 24.74
CA PRO A 194 -3.49 -28.86 24.91
C PRO A 194 -2.46 -28.04 24.12
N CYS A 195 -2.77 -27.65 22.89
CA CYS A 195 -1.84 -26.88 22.05
C CYS A 195 -1.62 -25.46 22.58
N LEU A 196 -2.67 -24.77 23.03
CA LEU A 196 -2.55 -23.41 23.56
C LEU A 196 -1.81 -23.41 24.91
N ALA A 197 -2.13 -24.37 25.78
CA ALA A 197 -1.42 -24.56 27.05
C ALA A 197 0.08 -24.84 26.84
N ALA A 198 0.43 -25.65 25.83
CA ALA A 198 1.83 -25.96 25.50
C ALA A 198 2.63 -24.73 25.01
N VAL A 199 1.97 -23.78 24.34
CA VAL A 199 2.61 -22.51 23.96
C VAL A 199 2.72 -21.60 25.20
N GLY A 200 1.64 -21.51 25.98
CA GLY A 200 1.60 -20.82 27.26
C GLY A 200 2.03 -19.36 27.14
N GLY A 201 2.88 -18.91 28.07
CA GLY A 201 3.40 -17.54 28.11
C GLY A 201 4.26 -17.13 26.90
N ARG A 202 4.65 -18.07 26.02
CA ARG A 202 5.44 -17.75 24.81
C ARG A 202 4.59 -17.16 23.69
N TRP A 203 3.26 -17.23 23.77
CA TRP A 203 2.37 -16.81 22.69
C TRP A 203 2.60 -15.36 22.26
N ALA A 204 2.63 -14.42 23.21
CA ALA A 204 2.83 -13.01 22.92
C ALA A 204 4.14 -12.75 22.17
N ALA A 205 5.24 -13.34 22.64
CA ALA A 205 6.55 -13.23 22.01
C ALA A 205 6.63 -13.90 20.63
N LEU A 206 5.79 -14.92 20.36
CA LEU A 206 5.69 -15.55 19.04
C LEU A 206 4.82 -14.72 18.09
N ALA A 207 3.69 -14.19 18.57
CA ALA A 207 2.75 -13.39 17.82
C ALA A 207 3.32 -12.02 17.41
N ALA A 208 4.24 -11.48 18.20
CA ALA A 208 4.93 -10.22 17.89
C ALA A 208 6.08 -10.35 16.87
N ARG A 209 6.39 -11.57 16.38
CA ARG A 209 7.51 -11.75 15.45
C ARG A 209 7.15 -11.24 14.06
N ASP A 210 8.10 -10.55 13.44
CA ASP A 210 8.01 -10.30 12.01
C ASP A 210 8.20 -11.60 11.23
N THR A 211 7.15 -12.03 10.54
CA THR A 211 7.17 -13.23 9.71
C THR A 211 6.69 -12.98 8.29
N TYR A 212 6.46 -11.72 7.89
CA TYR A 212 5.76 -11.38 6.64
C TYR A 212 6.41 -12.05 5.43
N ARG A 213 7.70 -11.79 5.18
CA ARG A 213 8.40 -12.35 4.01
C ARG A 213 8.40 -13.89 4.00
N ARG A 214 8.60 -14.52 5.16
CA ARG A 214 8.60 -15.99 5.28
C ARG A 214 7.21 -16.56 5.03
N GLY A 215 6.18 -15.95 5.59
CA GLY A 215 4.78 -16.33 5.40
C GLY A 215 4.34 -16.14 3.95
N LEU A 216 4.69 -14.99 3.36
CA LEU A 216 4.48 -14.69 1.95
C LEU A 216 5.11 -15.74 1.04
N ARG A 217 6.36 -16.16 1.28
CA ARG A 217 6.99 -17.21 0.47
C ARG A 217 6.20 -18.51 0.50
N ALA A 218 5.85 -18.99 1.70
CA ALA A 218 5.06 -20.21 1.85
C ALA A 218 3.67 -20.08 1.21
N PHE A 219 3.06 -18.90 1.29
CA PHE A 219 1.76 -18.60 0.70
C PHE A 219 1.83 -18.61 -0.84
N VAL A 220 2.84 -17.96 -1.43
CA VAL A 220 3.09 -17.98 -2.88
C VAL A 220 3.33 -19.40 -3.38
N ASP A 221 4.17 -20.18 -2.70
CA ASP A 221 4.40 -21.58 -3.06
C ASP A 221 3.09 -22.39 -3.06
N GLY A 222 2.23 -22.18 -2.05
CA GLY A 222 0.92 -22.83 -1.95
C GLY A 222 -0.08 -22.40 -3.03
N LEU A 223 -0.14 -21.11 -3.35
CA LEU A 223 -1.01 -20.57 -4.40
C LEU A 223 -0.62 -21.10 -5.78
N LEU A 224 0.68 -21.08 -6.10
CA LEU A 224 1.19 -21.58 -7.37
C LEU A 224 0.95 -23.09 -7.51
N ALA A 225 1.17 -23.86 -6.44
CA ALA A 225 0.93 -25.30 -6.48
C ALA A 225 -0.54 -25.66 -6.75
N GLN A 226 -1.49 -24.84 -6.28
CA GLN A 226 -2.92 -25.06 -6.52
C GLN A 226 -3.36 -24.61 -7.92
N ALA A 227 -2.83 -23.49 -8.41
CA ALA A 227 -3.15 -22.97 -9.73
C ALA A 227 -2.68 -23.88 -10.88
N SER A 228 -1.56 -24.60 -10.68
CA SER A 228 -1.03 -25.57 -11.65
C SER A 228 -1.84 -26.87 -11.77
N VAL A 229 -2.83 -27.12 -10.89
CA VAL A 229 -3.72 -28.29 -11.01
C VAL A 229 -4.93 -27.90 -11.87
N PRO A 230 -5.15 -28.53 -13.03
CA PRO A 230 -6.32 -28.24 -13.86
C PRO A 230 -7.60 -28.46 -13.06
N CYS A 231 -8.44 -27.43 -12.94
CA CYS A 231 -9.80 -27.58 -12.45
C CYS A 231 -10.51 -28.64 -13.33
N PRO A 232 -11.06 -29.74 -12.77
CA PRO A 232 -11.77 -30.72 -13.56
C PRO A 232 -12.97 -30.01 -14.19
N THR A 233 -12.92 -29.83 -15.50
CA THR A 233 -13.91 -29.10 -16.28
C THR A 233 -15.31 -29.61 -15.96
N ARG A 234 -16.18 -28.71 -15.49
CA ARG A 234 -17.63 -28.96 -15.45
C ARG A 234 -18.05 -29.35 -16.87
N ARG A 235 -18.38 -30.63 -17.07
CA ARG A 235 -19.05 -31.12 -18.28
C ARG A 235 -20.20 -30.16 -18.59
N SER A 236 -20.11 -29.46 -19.72
CA SER A 236 -21.25 -28.74 -20.23
C SER A 236 -22.33 -29.78 -20.54
N ALA A 237 -23.45 -29.68 -19.83
CA ALA A 237 -24.65 -30.42 -20.18
C ALA A 237 -25.19 -29.78 -21.45
N ASN A 238 -25.04 -30.49 -22.56
CA ASN A 238 -25.59 -30.09 -23.85
C ASN A 238 -27.13 -30.21 -23.78
N PRO A 239 -27.91 -29.14 -24.01
CA PRO A 239 -29.34 -29.29 -24.21
C PRO A 239 -29.60 -29.78 -25.64
N ARG A 240 -30.53 -30.72 -25.77
CA ARG A 240 -31.07 -31.21 -27.04
C ARG A 240 -31.96 -30.18 -27.70
#